data_AF-A0A246F9M3-F1
#
_entry.id   AF-A0A246F9M3-F1
#
_cell.length_a   1.000
_cell.length_b   1.000
_cell.length_c   1.000
_cell.angle_alpha   90.00
_cell.angle_beta   90.00
_cell.angle_gamma   90.00
#
_symmetry.space_group_name_H-M   'P 1'
#
loop_
_entity.id
_entity.type
_entity.pdbx_description
1 polymer ?
#
loop_
_entity_poly.entity_id
_entity_poly.type
_entity_poly.pdbx_seq_one_letter_code
_entity_poly.pdbx_strand_id
1 'polypeptide(L)' 'MLNNEVERSPPPSSNAELRQLLLGIRRGDVIHPRLKRLLVHLGFAELRGLQLTLTGKGRLLLEA' A
#
# COMPACT_ATOMS: atom_id res chain seq x y z
N MET A 1 -3.63 -13.24 40.82
CA MET A 1 -3.33 -11.99 40.10
C MET A 1 -3.59 -12.24 38.62
N LEU A 2 -4.56 -11.53 38.03
CA LEU A 2 -4.97 -11.73 36.65
C LEU A 2 -3.91 -11.11 35.73
N ASN A 3 -3.13 -11.94 35.04
CA ASN A 3 -2.20 -11.46 34.02
C ASN A 3 -3.03 -11.01 32.81
N ASN A 4 -3.28 -9.70 32.74
CA ASN A 4 -3.86 -9.05 31.58
C ASN A 4 -2.77 -9.02 30.49
N GLU A 5 -2.63 -10.11 29.75
CA GLU A 5 -1.89 -10.14 28.50
C GLU A 5 -2.69 -9.31 27.50
N VAL A 6 -2.41 -8.00 27.48
CA VAL A 6 -2.82 -7.13 26.38
C VAL A 6 -2.13 -7.70 25.15
N GLU A 7 -2.88 -8.41 24.32
CA GLU A 7 -2.50 -8.77 22.95
C GLU A 7 -2.07 -7.48 22.24
N ARG A 8 -0.78 -7.17 22.33
CA ARG A 8 -0.16 -6.15 21.51
C ARG A 8 -0.03 -6.77 20.15
N SER A 9 -1.05 -6.55 19.30
CA SER A 9 -0.91 -6.73 17.86
C SER A 9 0.43 -6.12 17.45
N PRO A 10 1.32 -6.87 16.76
CA PRO A 10 2.57 -6.30 16.30
C PRO A 10 2.24 -5.03 15.51
N PRO A 11 3.00 -3.93 15.69
CA PRO A 11 2.74 -2.73 14.91
C PRO A 11 2.72 -3.13 13.43
N PRO A 12 1.71 -2.72 12.66
CA PRO A 12 1.68 -3.03 11.24
C PRO A 12 3.02 -2.58 10.69
N SER A 13 3.78 -3.52 10.10
CA SER A 13 5.01 -3.12 9.46
C SER A 13 4.63 -2.03 8.45
N SER A 14 5.34 -0.91 8.42
CA SER A 14 4.99 0.21 7.52
C SER A 14 4.82 -0.24 6.06
N ASN A 15 5.43 -1.37 5.70
CA ASN A 15 5.28 -2.01 4.40
C ASN A 15 3.96 -2.78 4.21
N ALA A 16 3.32 -3.30 5.26
CA ALA A 16 2.05 -4.04 5.14
C ALA A 16 0.92 -3.14 4.63
N GLU A 17 0.77 -1.94 5.20
CA GLU A 17 -0.23 -0.96 4.76
C GLU A 17 0.05 -0.49 3.32
N LEU A 18 1.32 -0.22 3.00
CA LEU A 18 1.71 0.15 1.64
C LEU A 18 1.45 -0.99 0.65
N ARG A 19 1.75 -2.24 1.00
CA ARG A 19 1.45 -3.42 0.17
C ARG A 19 -0.06 -3.57 -0.08
N GLN A 20 -0.89 -3.41 0.94
CA GLN A 20 -2.34 -3.44 0.77
C GLN A 20 -2.82 -2.36 -0.20
N LEU A 21 -2.27 -1.16 -0.09
CA LEU A 21 -2.60 -0.06 -0.99
C LEU A 21 -2.19 -0.36 -2.45
N LEU A 22 -0.98 -0.88 -2.66
CA LEU A 22 -0.52 -1.27 -3.99
C LEU A 22 -1.32 -2.44 -4.58
N LEU A 23 -1.77 -3.37 -3.73
CA LEU A 23 -2.66 -4.45 -4.13
C LEU A 23 -4.01 -3.91 -4.61
N GLY A 24 -4.55 -2.90 -3.93
CA GLY A 24 -5.78 -2.22 -4.36
C GLY A 24 -5.63 -1.55 -5.73
N ILE A 25 -4.51 -0.88 -5.99
CA ILE A 25 -4.20 -0.34 -7.33
C ILE A 25 -4.21 -1.45 -8.39
N ARG A 26 -3.58 -2.60 -8.09
CA ARG A 26 -3.54 -3.74 -9.02
C ARG A 26 -4.94 -4.30 -9.32
N ARG A 27 -5.86 -4.21 -8.37
CA ARG A 27 -7.26 -4.65 -8.52
C ARG A 27 -8.15 -3.59 -9.20
N GLY A 28 -7.68 -2.36 -9.33
CA GLY A 28 -8.46 -1.25 -9.87
C GLY A 28 -9.34 -0.57 -8.83
N ASP A 29 -9.02 -0.71 -7.55
CA ASP A 29 -9.79 -0.12 -6.45
C ASP A 29 -9.75 1.42 -6.51
N VAL A 30 -10.86 2.04 -6.08
CA VAL A 30 -10.94 3.50 -5.97
C VAL A 30 -10.02 3.97 -4.85
N ILE A 31 -9.06 4.83 -5.19
CA ILE A 31 -8.10 5.42 -4.26
C ILE A 31 -8.34 6.92 -4.12
N HIS A 32 -8.15 7.42 -2.90
CA HIS A 32 -8.22 8.84 -2.61
C HIS A 32 -7.24 9.65 -3.49
N PRO A 33 -7.65 10.78 -4.11
CA PRO A 33 -6.81 11.52 -5.07
C PRO A 33 -5.44 11.98 -4.53
N ARG A 34 -5.37 12.38 -3.24
CA ARG A 34 -4.09 12.77 -2.63
C ARG A 34 -3.15 11.57 -2.48
N LEU A 35 -3.70 10.40 -2.16
CA LEU A 35 -2.93 9.18 -1.99
C LEU A 35 -2.41 8.67 -3.33
N LYS A 36 -3.22 8.76 -4.37
CA LYS A 36 -2.79 8.53 -5.77
C LYS A 36 -1.60 9.42 -6.13
N ARG A 37 -1.69 10.73 -5.89
CA ARG A 37 -0.57 11.66 -6.19
C ARG A 37 0.68 11.30 -5.41
N LEU A 38 0.54 10.93 -4.13
CA LEU A 38 1.66 10.52 -3.30
C LEU A 38 2.34 9.27 -3.86
N LEU A 39 1.58 8.24 -4.24
CA LEU A 39 2.13 7.00 -4.80
C LEU A 39 2.86 7.21 -6.12
N VAL A 40 2.36 8.13 -6.95
CA VAL A 40 3.03 8.55 -8.18
C VAL A 40 4.32 9.30 -7.85
N HIS A 41 4.27 10.25 -6.92
CA HIS A 41 5.44 11.00 -6.49
C HIS A 41 6.55 10.11 -5.90
N LEU A 42 6.16 9.09 -5.12
CA LEU A 42 7.07 8.10 -4.54
C LEU A 42 7.58 7.04 -5.54
N GLY A 43 7.06 7.06 -6.77
CA GLY A 43 7.44 6.17 -7.86
C GLY A 43 6.96 4.72 -7.70
N PHE A 44 5.94 4.47 -6.87
CA PHE A 44 5.33 3.14 -6.73
C PHE A 44 4.22 2.88 -7.74
N ALA A 45 3.59 3.94 -8.23
CA ALA A 45 2.57 3.87 -9.26
C ALA A 45 2.79 4.95 -10.33
N GLU A 46 2.14 4.78 -11.48
CA GLU A 46 2.15 5.74 -12.57
C GLU A 46 0.76 5.83 -13.21
N LEU A 47 0.46 7.00 -13.76
CA LEU A 47 -0.76 7.26 -14.50
C LEU A 47 -0.57 6.86 -15.96
N ARG A 48 -1.32 5.87 -16.43
CA ARG A 48 -1.42 5.51 -17.86
C ARG A 48 -2.81 5.88 -18.33
N GLY A 49 -2.92 7.06 -18.94
CA GLY A 49 -4.22 7.66 -19.25
C GLY A 49 -5.03 7.92 -17.98
N LEU A 50 -6.21 7.31 -17.88
CA LEU A 50 -7.07 7.41 -16.69
C LEU A 50 -6.77 6.36 -15.61
N GLN A 51 -5.97 5.34 -15.94
CA GLN A 51 -5.67 4.24 -15.05
C GLN A 51 -4.43 4.52 -14.20
N LEU A 52 -4.48 4.10 -12.94
CA LEU A 52 -3.33 4.05 -12.05
C LEU A 52 -2.74 2.64 -12.14
N THR A 53 -1.46 2.53 -12.47
CA THR A 53 -0.78 1.25 -12.66
C THR A 53 0.49 1.19 -11.82
N LEU A 54 0.92 -0.01 -11.43
CA LEU A 54 2.13 -0.18 -10.64
C LEU A 54 3.38 -0.06 -11.50
N THR A 55 4.38 0.67 -11.01
CA THR A 55 5.74 0.67 -11.58
C THR A 55 6.48 -0.62 -11.22
N GLY A 56 7.67 -0.82 -11.78
CA GLY A 56 8.55 -1.93 -11.37
C GLY A 56 8.85 -1.92 -9.87
N LYS A 57 9.11 -0.74 -9.29
CA LYS A 57 9.31 -0.57 -7.84
C LYS A 57 8.08 -1.01 -7.03
N GLY A 58 6.88 -0.61 -7.47
CA GLY A 58 5.63 -1.02 -6.82
C GLY A 58 5.39 -2.53 -6.88
N ARG A 59 5.74 -3.17 -8.01
CA ARG A 59 5.64 -4.62 -8.17
C ARG A 59 6.62 -5.38 -7.26
N LEU A 60 7.89 -4.97 -7.23
CA LEU A 60 8.89 -5.57 -6.37
C LEU A 60 8.50 -5.51 -4.88
N LEU A 61 7.87 -4.42 -4.45
CA LEU A 61 7.42 -4.29 -3.06
C LEU A 61 6.26 -5.25 -2.72
N LEU A 62 5.45 -5.65 -3.71
CA LEU A 62 4.41 -6.66 -3.54
C LEU A 62 4.94 -8.10 -3.54
N GLU A 63 6.09 -8.34 -4.17
CA GLU A 63 6.70 -9.68 -4.32
C GLU A 63 7.70 -10.01 -3.20
N ALA A 64 8.20 -9.00 -2.50
CA ALA A 64 8.99 -9.12 -1.26
C ALA A 64 8.12 -9.48 -0.05
#